data_AF-A0A945Y422-F1
#
_entry.id   AF-A0A945Y422-F1
#
_cell.length_a   1.000
_cell.length_b   1.000
_cell.length_c   1.000
_cell.angle_alpha   90.00
_cell.angle_beta   90.00
_cell.angle_gamma   90.00
#
_symmetry.space_group_name_H-M   'P 1'
#
loop_
_entity.id
_entity.type
_entity.pdbx_description
1 polymer ?
#
loop_
_entity_poly.entity_id
_entity_poly.type
_entity_poly.pdbx_seq_one_letter_code
_entity_poly.pdbx_strand_id
1 'polypeptide(L)' 'FISKHDSLEEMIEVRAKEIAIEIVSRTHQNIKLGNKGNTDKQIKKSIERKTYEISSEMPSYLWG' A
#
# COMPACT_ATOMS: atom_id res chain seq x y z
N PHE A 1 5.96 8.86 -28.41
CA PHE A 1 6.92 8.33 -27.44
C PHE A 1 6.23 8.27 -26.09
N ILE A 2 5.73 7.10 -25.69
CA ILE A 2 5.13 6.89 -24.37
C ILE A 2 6.21 6.25 -23.50
N SER A 3 6.37 6.83 -22.31
CA SER A 3 7.54 6.77 -21.44
C SER A 3 7.52 5.53 -20.54
N LYS A 4 8.57 4.70 -20.65
CA LYS A 4 9.38 4.01 -19.61
C LYS A 4 8.76 3.53 -18.27
N HIS A 5 7.45 3.33 -18.16
CA HIS A 5 6.85 2.57 -17.06
C HIS A 5 6.03 1.45 -17.68
N ASP A 6 6.60 0.25 -17.60
CA ASP A 6 6.15 -0.93 -18.29
C ASP A 6 4.92 -1.48 -17.56
N SER A 7 3.79 -1.57 -18.27
CA SER A 7 2.49 -2.12 -17.85
C SER A 7 1.65 -1.27 -16.87
N LEU A 8 0.35 -1.20 -17.16
CA LEU A 8 -0.69 -0.62 -16.30
C LEU A 8 -0.68 -1.28 -14.92
N GLU A 9 -0.37 -2.59 -14.85
CA GLU A 9 -0.21 -3.30 -13.59
C GLU A 9 0.86 -2.69 -12.67
N GLU A 10 2.03 -2.30 -13.20
CA GLU A 10 3.11 -1.71 -12.38
C GLU A 10 2.65 -0.37 -11.78
N MET A 11 1.94 0.45 -12.57
CA MET A 11 1.36 1.70 -12.09
C MET A 11 0.33 1.47 -10.99
N ILE A 12 -0.54 0.47 -11.15
CA ILE A 12 -1.54 0.06 -10.15
C ILE A 12 -0.84 -0.40 -8.87
N GLU A 13 0.20 -1.23 -8.98
CA GLU A 13 0.91 -1.78 -7.83
C GLU A 13 1.63 -0.68 -7.03
N VAL A 14 2.36 0.21 -7.71
CA VAL A 14 3.02 1.36 -7.08
C VAL A 14 2.00 2.22 -6.35
N ARG A 15 0.86 2.50 -6.99
CA ARG A 15 -0.13 3.42 -6.46
C ARG A 15 -0.98 2.81 -5.34
N ALA A 16 -1.31 1.53 -5.44
CA ALA A 16 -1.92 0.74 -4.36
C ALA A 16 -1.01 0.69 -3.12
N LYS A 17 0.30 0.53 -3.33
CA LYS A 17 1.29 0.51 -2.24
C LYS A 17 1.39 1.84 -1.51
N GLU A 18 1.37 2.96 -2.22
CA GLU A 18 1.39 4.29 -1.61
C GLU A 18 0.15 4.55 -0.75
N ILE A 19 -1.04 4.21 -1.27
CA ILE A 19 -2.29 4.32 -0.51
C ILE A 19 -2.27 3.39 0.72
N ALA A 20 -1.76 2.16 0.57
CA ALA A 20 -1.61 1.24 1.69
C ALA A 20 -0.68 1.81 2.77
N ILE A 21 0.47 2.39 2.40
CA ILE A 21 1.42 3.04 3.33
C ILE A 21 0.74 4.19 4.07
N GLU A 22 -0.04 5.01 3.37
CA GLU A 22 -0.74 6.14 3.97
C GLU A 22 -1.81 5.68 4.97
N ILE A 23 -2.64 4.69 4.61
CA ILE A 23 -3.65 4.12 5.50
C ILE A 23 -2.98 3.50 6.72
N VAL A 24 -1.97 2.64 6.53
CA VAL A 24 -1.27 1.97 7.62
C VAL A 24 -0.58 2.99 8.53
N SER A 25 0.02 4.05 7.99
CA SER A 25 0.64 5.12 8.78
C SER A 25 -0.39 5.86 9.62
N ARG A 26 -1.54 6.24 9.05
CA ARG A 26 -2.65 6.90 9.77
C ARG A 26 -3.19 5.99 10.88
N THR A 27 -3.33 4.69 10.63
CA THR A 27 -3.78 3.72 11.65
C THR A 27 -2.71 3.46 12.71
N HIS A 28 -1.43 3.36 12.35
CA HIS A 28 -0.34 3.09 13.31
C HIS A 28 0.04 4.27 14.19
N GLN A 29 -0.19 5.52 13.74
CA GLN A 29 -0.05 6.69 14.60
C GLN A 29 -0.93 6.59 15.87
N ASN A 30 -2.08 5.91 15.80
CA ASN A 30 -2.91 5.60 16.97
C ASN A 30 -2.38 4.45 17.85
N ILE A 31 -1.57 3.54 17.30
CA ILE A 31 -1.08 2.31 17.99
C ILE A 31 0.24 2.56 18.75
N LYS A 32 0.80 3.77 18.66
CA LYS A 32 2.16 4.11 19.17
C LYS A 32 2.31 4.13 20.71
N LEU A 33 1.31 3.69 21.47
CA LEU A 33 1.25 3.83 22.92
C LEU A 33 1.79 2.65 23.76
N GLY A 34 2.25 1.52 23.18
CA GLY A 34 2.52 0.35 24.04
C GLY A 34 3.66 -0.61 23.72
N ASN A 35 4.18 -0.70 22.49
CA ASN A 35 5.16 -1.77 22.20
C ASN A 35 6.10 -1.39 21.04
N LYS A 36 7.41 -1.36 21.27
CA LYS A 36 8.43 -0.87 20.31
C LYS A 36 9.14 -1.98 19.51
N GLY A 37 8.92 -3.26 19.81
CA GLY A 37 9.69 -4.38 19.22
C GLY A 37 9.00 -5.17 18.10
N ASN A 38 7.67 -5.34 18.16
CA ASN A 38 6.92 -6.17 17.19
C ASN A 38 6.21 -5.37 16.10
N THR A 39 6.22 -4.06 16.22
CA THR A 39 5.34 -3.16 15.45
C THR A 39 5.82 -3.00 14.02
N ASP A 40 7.13 -2.98 13.76
CA ASP A 40 7.65 -2.80 12.40
C ASP A 40 7.32 -3.98 11.46
N LYS A 41 7.40 -5.22 11.97
CA LYS A 41 6.98 -6.41 11.20
C LYS A 41 5.48 -6.41 10.94
N GLN A 42 4.69 -5.95 11.91
CA GLN A 42 3.23 -5.84 11.77
C GLN A 42 2.83 -4.71 10.82
N ILE A 43 3.54 -3.59 10.82
CA ILE A 43 3.38 -2.49 9.87
C ILE A 43 3.62 -3.01 8.47
N LYS A 44 4.77 -3.65 8.23
CA LYS A 44 5.12 -4.17 6.90
C LYS A 44 4.09 -5.16 6.39
N LYS A 45 3.68 -6.11 7.23
CA LYS A 45 2.63 -7.09 6.89
C LYS A 45 1.27 -6.43 6.63
N SER A 46 0.96 -5.36 7.35
CA SER A 46 -0.27 -4.58 7.14
C SER A 46 -0.24 -3.81 5.82
N ILE A 47 0.91 -3.26 5.43
CA ILE A 47 1.10 -2.56 4.14
C ILE A 47 0.95 -3.56 2.99
N GLU A 48 1.64 -4.71 3.07
CA GLU A 48 1.56 -5.74 2.02
C GLU A 48 0.12 -6.25 1.84
N ARG A 49 -0.57 -6.56 2.94
CA ARG A 49 -1.99 -6.98 2.89
C ARG A 49 -2.87 -5.90 2.28
N LYS A 50 -2.74 -4.65 2.72
CA LYS A 50 -3.55 -3.54 2.18
C LYS A 50 -3.24 -3.24 0.72
N THR A 51 -1.99 -3.38 0.30
CA THR A 51 -1.59 -3.21 -1.10
C THR A 51 -2.31 -4.24 -1.95
N TYR A 52 -2.30 -5.51 -1.53
CA TYR A 52 -3.01 -6.60 -2.23
C TYR A 52 -4.53 -6.39 -2.26
N GLU A 53 -5.13 -5.98 -1.13
CA GLU A 53 -6.56 -5.65 -1.06
C GLU A 53 -6.91 -4.51 -2.04
N ILE A 54 -6.16 -3.42 -2.03
CA ILE A 54 -6.41 -2.25 -2.89
C ILE A 54 -6.21 -2.60 -4.36
N SER A 55 -5.14 -3.33 -4.70
CA SER A 55 -4.88 -3.75 -6.08
C SER A 55 -5.91 -4.78 -6.59
N SER A 56 -6.49 -5.58 -5.70
CA SER A 56 -7.49 -6.60 -6.05
C SER A 56 -8.93 -6.08 -6.04
N GLU A 57 -9.25 -5.09 -5.20
CA GLU A 57 -10.59 -4.50 -5.10
C GLU A 57 -10.82 -3.39 -6.12
N MET A 58 -9.79 -2.59 -6.44
CA MET A 58 -9.95 -1.52 -7.42
C MET A 58 -9.82 -2.05 -8.85
N PRO A 59 -10.83 -1.83 -9.72
CA PRO A 59 -10.74 -2.16 -11.12
C PRO A 59 -9.59 -1.43 -11.82
N SER A 60 -8.83 -2.12 -12.66
CA SER A 60 -7.66 -1.60 -13.38
C SER A 60 -7.94 -0.34 -14.20
N TYR A 61 -9.18 -0.12 -14.62
CA TYR A 61 -9.61 1.06 -15.37
C TYR A 61 -9.70 2.35 -14.54
N LEU A 62 -9.74 2.29 -13.20
CA LEU A 62 -9.80 3.47 -12.32
C LEU A 62 -8.44 4.13 -12.08
N TRP A 63 -7.37 3.48 -12.54
CA TRP A 63 -5.99 3.91 -12.34
C TRP A 63 -5.38 4.59 -13.58
N GLY A 64 -6.12 4.60 -14.69
CA GLY A 64 -5.75 5.21 -15.98
C GLY A 64 -6.38 6.57 -16.21
#